data_AF-A0AAV8CQ50-F1
#
_entry.id   AF-A0AAV8CQ50-F1
#
_cell.length_a   1.000
_cell.length_b   1.000
_cell.length_c   1.000
_cell.angle_alpha   90.00
_cell.angle_beta   90.00
_cell.angle_gamma   90.00
#
_symmetry.space_group_name_H-M   'P 1'
#
loop_
_entity.id
_entity.type
_entity.pdbx_description
1 polymer ?
#
loop_
_entity_poly.entity_id
_entity_poly.type
_entity_poly.pdbx_seq_one_letter_code
_entity_poly.pdbx_strand_id
1 'polypeptide(L)'
;MYPDADIPVCQLSVQSHRDATYHFNMGRALAPLLPEGVLIIGSGSTTHKLRTMFFDNRPPPAWASDFDNWVQDAVLSRRYDEVNHFYDKAPSAKIAQPLPDHLYPLHVTIGAAGGNPVSEIIHTSWTLVLSLTPPLRLLN
;
A
#
# COMPACT_ATOMS: atom_id res chain seq x y z
N MET A 1 -11.20 -11.84 -5.51
CA MET A 1 -12.00 -11.27 -4.41
C MET A 1 -13.49 -11.44 -4.69
N TYR A 2 -14.02 -10.94 -5.83
CA TYR A 2 -15.43 -11.13 -6.23
C TYR A 2 -15.50 -11.73 -7.65
N PRO A 3 -15.72 -13.05 -7.80
CA PRO A 3 -15.65 -13.73 -9.10
C PRO A 3 -16.82 -13.37 -10.03
N ASP A 4 -17.99 -13.05 -9.49
CA ASP A 4 -19.21 -12.78 -10.26
C ASP A 4 -19.30 -11.32 -10.77
N ALA A 5 -18.36 -10.46 -10.37
CA ALA A 5 -18.24 -9.06 -10.81
C ALA A 5 -19.54 -8.23 -10.63
N ASP A 6 -20.27 -8.50 -9.56
CA ASP A 6 -21.57 -7.92 -9.21
C ASP A 6 -21.48 -6.63 -8.36
N ILE A 7 -20.26 -6.24 -7.97
CA ILE A 7 -19.99 -5.02 -7.22
C ILE A 7 -19.58 -3.89 -8.17
N PRO A 8 -20.25 -2.72 -8.17
CA PRO A 8 -19.83 -1.57 -8.95
C PRO A 8 -18.42 -1.10 -8.59
N VAL A 9 -17.58 -0.84 -9.61
CA VAL A 9 -16.20 -0.39 -9.43
C VAL A 9 -15.99 0.97 -10.07
N CYS A 10 -15.34 1.87 -9.33
CA CYS A 10 -14.76 3.10 -9.86
C CYS A 10 -13.24 3.00 -9.79
N GLN A 11 -12.56 3.27 -10.90
CA GLN A 11 -11.10 3.25 -10.97
C GLN A 11 -10.54 4.65 -10.72
N LEU A 12 -9.55 4.73 -9.84
CA LEU A 12 -8.81 5.96 -9.55
C LEU A 12 -7.34 5.77 -9.92
N SER A 13 -6.83 6.61 -10.83
CA SER A 13 -5.43 6.55 -11.25
C SER A 13 -4.52 7.28 -10.26
N VAL A 14 -3.35 6.70 -10.00
CA VAL A 14 -2.24 7.39 -9.31
C VAL A 14 -1.62 8.46 -10.22
N GLN A 15 -1.05 9.49 -9.60
CA GLN A 15 -0.37 10.58 -10.30
C GLN A 15 1.14 10.40 -10.17
N SER A 16 1.79 9.78 -11.15
CA SER A 16 3.21 9.41 -11.08
C SER A 16 4.20 10.57 -10.86
N HIS A 17 3.78 11.80 -11.16
CA HIS A 17 4.56 13.03 -10.95
C HIS A 17 4.31 13.69 -9.58
N ARG A 18 3.45 13.11 -8.74
CA ARG A 18 3.10 13.60 -7.40
C ARG A 18 3.70 12.72 -6.33
N ASP A 19 3.90 13.26 -5.14
CA ASP A 19 4.56 12.58 -4.03
C ASP A 19 3.62 11.70 -3.19
N ALA A 20 4.18 11.03 -2.19
CA ALA A 20 3.45 10.23 -1.20
C ALA A 20 2.36 11.05 -0.48
N THR A 21 2.71 12.27 -0.06
CA THR A 21 1.81 13.19 0.65
C THR A 21 0.58 13.54 -0.16
N TYR A 22 0.71 13.77 -1.47
CA TYR A 22 -0.42 13.99 -2.37
C TYR A 22 -1.39 12.80 -2.34
N HIS A 23 -0.88 11.57 -2.47
CA HIS A 23 -1.70 10.36 -2.49
C HIS A 23 -2.31 10.06 -1.12
N PHE A 24 -1.60 10.34 -0.03
CA PHE A 24 -2.15 10.29 1.32
C PHE A 24 -3.32 11.27 1.50
N ASN A 25 -3.17 12.51 1.04
CA ASN A 25 -4.25 13.52 1.09
C ASN A 25 -5.42 13.15 0.18
N MET A 26 -5.17 12.50 -0.96
CA MET A 26 -6.23 11.94 -1.79
C MET A 26 -7.01 10.87 -1.02
N GLY A 27 -6.33 9.98 -0.30
CA GLY A 27 -6.96 9.04 0.63
C GLY A 27 -7.85 9.75 1.66
N ARG A 28 -7.33 10.80 2.31
CA ARG A 28 -8.11 11.59 3.27
C ARG A 28 -9.37 12.20 2.67
N ALA A 29 -9.33 12.61 1.40
CA ALA A 29 -10.51 13.13 0.70
C ALA A 29 -11.55 12.04 0.41
N LEU A 30 -11.13 10.77 0.30
CA LEU A 30 -12.02 9.61 0.11
C LEU A 30 -12.58 9.06 1.43
N ALA A 31 -11.97 9.39 2.58
CA ALA A 31 -12.39 8.87 3.89
C ALA A 31 -13.89 9.00 4.21
N PRO A 32 -14.60 10.08 3.80
CA PRO A 32 -16.05 10.18 4.02
C PRO A 32 -16.89 9.11 3.33
N LEU A 33 -16.37 8.42 2.30
CA LEU A 33 -17.08 7.34 1.60
C LEU A 33 -17.12 6.03 2.41
N LEU A 34 -16.20 5.84 3.36
CA LEU A 34 -16.15 4.64 4.20
C LEU A 34 -17.46 4.41 4.99
N PRO A 35 -18.02 5.40 5.73
CA PRO A 35 -19.31 5.23 6.40
C PRO A 35 -20.50 5.11 5.43
N GLU A 36 -20.33 5.41 4.14
CA GLU A 36 -21.35 5.20 3.10
C GLU A 36 -21.34 3.77 2.52
N GLY A 37 -20.48 2.88 3.04
CA GLY A 37 -20.39 1.49 2.59
C GLY A 37 -19.47 1.29 1.38
N VAL A 38 -18.62 2.28 1.05
CA VAL A 38 -17.63 2.15 -0.03
C VAL A 38 -16.37 1.47 0.49
N LEU A 39 -15.96 0.40 -0.21
CA LEU A 39 -14.68 -0.27 0.02
C LEU A 39 -13.58 0.40 -0.80
N ILE A 40 -12.51 0.86 -0.13
CA ILE A 40 -11.33 1.42 -0.78
C ILE A 40 -10.23 0.35 -0.83
N ILE A 41 -9.79 0.00 -2.04
CA ILE A 41 -8.75 -1.00 -2.29
C ILE A 41 -7.55 -0.30 -2.95
N GLY A 42 -6.38 -0.43 -2.32
CA GLY A 42 -5.10 -0.10 -2.93
C GLY A 42 -4.42 -1.39 -3.42
N SER A 43 -4.15 -1.48 -4.71
CA SER A 43 -3.43 -2.63 -5.31
C SER A 43 -2.08 -2.17 -5.83
N GLY A 44 -1.00 -2.80 -5.34
CA GLY A 44 0.36 -2.40 -5.66
C GLY A 44 1.42 -3.36 -5.12
N SER A 45 2.66 -2.88 -5.01
CA SER A 45 3.79 -3.64 -4.49
C SER A 45 4.74 -2.76 -3.67
N THR A 46 5.34 -3.36 -2.64
CA THR A 46 6.34 -2.73 -1.77
C THR A 46 7.71 -2.57 -2.42
N THR A 47 7.99 -3.27 -3.51
CA THR A 47 9.22 -3.07 -4.28
C THR A 47 8.90 -2.97 -5.77
N HIS A 48 9.63 -2.09 -6.48
CA HIS A 48 9.45 -1.84 -7.91
C HIS A 48 10.80 -1.60 -8.60
N LYS A 49 11.65 -2.64 -8.63
CA LYS A 49 12.94 -2.62 -9.35
C LYS A 49 12.99 -3.71 -10.42
N LEU A 50 12.38 -3.41 -11.57
CA LEU A 50 12.27 -4.33 -12.72
C LEU A 50 13.64 -4.85 -13.20
N ARG A 51 14.69 -4.03 -13.12
CA ARG A 51 16.05 -4.41 -13.55
C ARG A 51 16.71 -5.49 -12.68
N THR A 52 16.15 -5.80 -11.52
CA THR A 52 16.60 -6.86 -10.61
C THR A 52 15.53 -7.91 -10.36
N MET A 53 14.50 -7.96 -11.22
CA MET A 53 13.58 -9.09 -11.20
C MET A 53 14.31 -10.33 -11.69
N PHE A 54 14.22 -11.39 -10.90
CA PHE A 54 14.64 -12.71 -11.28
C PHE A 54 13.39 -13.60 -11.40
N PHE A 55 13.38 -14.48 -12.40
CA PHE A 55 12.28 -15.43 -12.63
C PHE A 55 12.56 -16.81 -12.02
N ASP A 56 13.62 -16.92 -11.21
CA ASP A 56 14.01 -18.11 -10.49
C ASP A 56 13.56 -18.05 -9.02
N ASN A 57 13.59 -19.19 -8.33
CA ASN A 57 13.10 -19.34 -6.96
C ASN A 57 14.12 -18.88 -5.89
N ARG A 58 14.98 -17.92 -6.24
CA ARG A 58 16.03 -17.44 -5.33
C ARG A 58 15.45 -16.53 -4.24
N PRO A 59 16.10 -16.46 -3.07
CA PRO A 59 15.73 -15.48 -2.05
C PRO A 59 15.79 -14.05 -2.56
N PRO A 60 14.90 -13.16 -2.07
CA PRO A 60 15.00 -11.73 -2.38
C PRO A 60 16.33 -11.17 -1.87
N PRO A 61 16.90 -10.17 -2.56
CA PRO A 61 18.07 -9.49 -2.04
C PRO A 61 17.75 -8.73 -0.74
N ALA A 62 18.73 -8.61 0.16
CA ALA A 62 18.54 -8.01 1.48
C ALA A 62 17.85 -6.64 1.45
N TRP A 63 18.25 -5.76 0.52
CA TRP A 63 17.64 -4.43 0.38
C TRP A 63 16.12 -4.48 0.12
N ALA A 64 15.63 -5.54 -0.54
CA ALA A 64 14.21 -5.71 -0.86
C ALA A 64 13.44 -6.21 0.37
N SER A 65 13.97 -7.22 1.06
CA SER A 65 13.40 -7.73 2.31
C SER A 65 13.40 -6.68 3.42
N ASP A 66 14.47 -5.88 3.53
CA ASP A 66 14.57 -4.84 4.56
C ASP A 66 13.53 -3.75 4.35
N PHE A 67 13.32 -3.31 3.11
CA PHE A 67 12.30 -2.32 2.79
C PHE A 67 10.89 -2.86 3.00
N ASP A 68 10.61 -4.07 2.51
CA ASP A 68 9.29 -4.71 2.65
C ASP A 68 8.92 -4.93 4.13
N ASN A 69 9.85 -5.49 4.92
CA ASN A 69 9.67 -5.68 6.36
C ASN A 69 9.47 -4.34 7.07
N TRP A 70 10.21 -3.30 6.68
CA TRP A 70 10.03 -1.96 7.25
C TRP A 70 8.65 -1.39 6.93
N VAL A 71 8.12 -1.58 5.72
CA VAL A 71 6.76 -1.12 5.37
C VAL A 71 5.72 -1.87 6.19
N GLN A 72 5.83 -3.19 6.29
CA GLN A 72 4.92 -4.02 7.09
C GLN A 72 4.91 -3.55 8.55
N ASP A 73 6.08 -3.43 9.17
CA ASP A 73 6.21 -2.96 10.55
C ASP A 73 5.69 -1.53 10.73
N ALA A 74 6.01 -0.61 9.81
CA ALA A 74 5.55 0.77 9.90
C ALA A 74 4.02 0.87 9.81
N VAL A 75 3.39 0.08 8.95
CA VAL A 75 1.93 0.05 8.80
C VAL A 75 1.26 -0.58 10.03
N LEU A 76 1.78 -1.71 10.54
CA LEU A 76 1.24 -2.38 11.73
C LEU A 76 1.41 -1.54 12.99
N SER A 77 2.56 -0.88 13.13
CA SER A 77 2.91 0.01 14.25
C SER A 77 2.34 1.43 14.10
N ARG A 78 1.51 1.68 13.08
CA ARG A 78 0.85 2.97 12.81
C ARG A 78 1.83 4.14 12.63
N ARG A 79 3.05 3.86 12.17
CA ARG A 79 4.09 4.85 11.86
C ARG A 79 3.82 5.49 10.48
N TYR A 80 2.59 5.96 10.26
CA TYR A 80 2.11 6.42 8.95
C TYR A 80 2.82 7.68 8.44
N ASP A 81 3.25 8.56 9.35
CA ASP A 81 4.09 9.70 8.99
C ASP A 81 5.43 9.22 8.39
N GLU A 82 6.00 8.14 8.94
CA GLU A 82 7.23 7.57 8.38
C GLU A 82 6.99 6.94 7.01
N VAL A 83 5.88 6.23 6.83
CA VAL A 83 5.47 5.70 5.51
C VAL A 83 5.32 6.84 4.51
N ASN A 84 4.70 7.95 4.90
CA ASN A 84 4.52 9.12 4.03
C ASN A 84 5.86 9.79 3.65
N HIS A 85 6.88 9.65 4.48
CA HIS A 85 8.24 10.16 4.26
C HIS A 85 9.26 9.02 4.04
N PHE A 86 8.84 7.92 3.40
CA PHE A 86 9.64 6.69 3.31
C PHE A 86 11.01 6.89 2.66
N TYR A 87 11.20 7.87 1.77
CA TYR A 87 12.51 8.15 1.17
C TYR A 87 13.57 8.56 2.20
N ASP A 88 13.14 9.19 3.30
CA ASP A 88 14.02 9.65 4.38
C ASP A 88 14.09 8.65 5.55
N LYS A 89 13.05 7.82 5.72
CA LYS A 89 12.87 6.97 6.90
C LYS A 89 13.18 5.50 6.66
N ALA A 90 12.94 5.01 5.45
CA ALA A 90 13.03 3.58 5.16
C ALA A 90 14.44 3.16 4.71
N PRO A 91 14.93 1.99 5.14
CA PRO A 91 16.16 1.44 4.61
C PRO A 91 16.00 1.15 3.11
N SER A 92 17.03 1.45 2.32
CA SER A 92 17.06 1.11 0.89
C SER A 92 15.92 1.70 0.03
N ALA A 93 15.19 2.71 0.50
CA ALA A 93 14.02 3.29 -0.18
C ALA A 93 14.27 3.64 -1.66
N LYS A 94 15.38 4.31 -1.95
CA LYS A 94 15.77 4.71 -3.32
C LYS A 94 16.05 3.52 -4.23
N ILE A 95 16.47 2.39 -3.67
CA ILE A 95 16.72 1.15 -4.42
C ILE A 95 15.41 0.40 -4.61
N ALA A 96 14.59 0.30 -3.56
CA ALA A 96 13.31 -0.40 -3.57
C ALA A 96 12.26 0.28 -4.45
N GLN A 97 12.28 1.61 -4.52
CA GLN A 97 11.30 2.44 -5.21
C GLN A 97 11.97 3.53 -6.08
N PRO A 98 12.63 3.16 -7.20
CA PRO A 98 13.15 4.14 -8.17
C PRO A 98 12.03 4.97 -8.79
N LEU A 99 10.88 4.33 -9.07
CA LEU A 99 9.58 4.98 -9.24
C LEU A 99 8.62 4.36 -8.22
N PRO A 100 8.01 5.17 -7.33
CA PRO A 100 7.15 4.69 -6.24
C PRO A 100 5.67 4.56 -6.63
N ASP A 101 5.37 4.48 -7.92
CA ASP A 101 4.00 4.41 -8.45
C ASP A 101 3.21 3.21 -7.90
N HIS A 102 3.89 2.07 -7.73
CA HIS A 102 3.30 0.87 -7.13
C HIS A 102 3.12 0.95 -5.61
N LEU A 103 3.74 1.92 -4.93
CA LEU A 103 3.59 2.15 -3.49
C LEU A 103 2.53 3.23 -3.18
N TYR A 104 2.19 4.09 -4.13
CA TYR A 104 1.16 5.12 -3.92
C TYR A 104 -0.23 4.59 -3.54
N PRO A 105 -0.71 3.44 -4.04
CA PRO A 105 -1.97 2.85 -3.58
C PRO A 105 -2.03 2.63 -2.06
N LEU A 106 -0.90 2.26 -1.44
CA LEU A 106 -0.79 2.12 0.02
C LEU A 106 -1.06 3.46 0.73
N HIS A 107 -0.47 4.55 0.23
CA HIS A 107 -0.63 5.88 0.81
C HIS A 107 -2.09 6.35 0.76
N VAL A 108 -2.79 6.07 -0.34
CA VAL A 108 -4.23 6.33 -0.48
C VAL A 108 -5.02 5.56 0.58
N THR A 109 -4.76 4.26 0.74
CA THR A 109 -5.49 3.45 1.72
C THR A 109 -5.22 3.89 3.16
N ILE A 110 -3.99 4.26 3.51
CA ILE A 110 -3.65 4.78 4.84
C ILE A 110 -4.36 6.12 5.08
N GLY A 111 -4.31 7.03 4.11
CA GLY A 111 -4.98 8.33 4.22
C GLY A 111 -6.49 8.21 4.38
N ALA A 112 -7.11 7.25 3.68
CA ALA A 112 -8.54 6.97 3.77
C ALA A 112 -8.94 6.35 5.11
N ALA A 113 -8.10 5.44 5.65
CA ALA A 113 -8.37 4.72 6.88
C ALA A 113 -8.37 5.61 8.15
N GLY A 114 -7.87 6.85 8.05
CA GLY A 114 -7.98 7.85 9.11
C GLY A 114 -6.99 7.66 10.26
N GLY A 115 -7.31 8.25 11.42
CA GLY A 115 -6.32 8.46 12.50
C GLY A 115 -5.92 7.23 13.31
N ASN A 116 -6.69 6.13 13.28
CA ASN A 116 -6.38 4.95 14.11
C ASN A 116 -6.94 3.61 13.60
N PRO A 117 -6.73 3.23 12.32
CA PRO A 117 -7.20 1.95 11.82
C PRO A 117 -6.46 0.78 12.47
N VAL A 118 -7.14 -0.35 12.55
CA VAL A 118 -6.50 -1.65 12.80
C VAL A 118 -5.98 -2.15 11.46
N SER A 119 -4.70 -2.48 11.41
CA SER A 119 -4.06 -3.02 10.21
C SER A 119 -3.79 -4.50 10.44
N GLU A 120 -4.10 -5.32 9.44
CA GLU A 120 -3.82 -6.76 9.44
C GLU A 120 -3.12 -7.13 8.13
N ILE A 121 -2.12 -8.01 8.25
CA ILE A 121 -1.47 -8.61 7.09
C ILE A 121 -2.16 -9.94 6.81
N ILE A 122 -2.95 -9.98 5.76
CA ILE A 122 -3.71 -11.17 5.37
C ILE A 122 -2.91 -12.16 4.53
N HIS A 123 -1.86 -11.68 3.85
CA HIS A 123 -1.01 -12.47 2.97
C HIS A 123 0.32 -11.76 2.72
N THR A 124 1.40 -12.53 2.64
CA THR A 124 2.70 -12.06 2.16
C THR A 124 3.28 -13.07 1.18
N SER A 125 3.80 -12.59 0.06
CA SER A 125 4.55 -13.43 -0.88
C SER A 125 5.55 -12.60 -1.65
N TRP A 126 6.66 -13.23 -1.99
CA TRP A 126 7.72 -12.64 -2.82
C TRP A 126 7.44 -12.77 -4.33
N THR A 127 6.20 -13.08 -4.68
CA THR A 127 5.71 -13.26 -6.05
C THR A 127 4.50 -12.34 -6.28
N LEU A 128 4.76 -11.02 -6.29
CA LEU A 128 3.83 -9.91 -6.59
C LEU A 128 2.52 -9.82 -5.75
N VAL A 129 2.24 -8.58 -5.31
CA VAL A 129 1.02 -8.02 -4.69
C VAL A 129 0.96 -8.00 -3.14
N LEU A 130 0.87 -6.78 -2.59
CA LEU A 130 0.40 -6.50 -1.23
C LEU A 130 -1.10 -6.16 -1.28
N SER A 131 -1.89 -6.70 -0.35
CA SER A 131 -3.30 -6.33 -0.13
C SER A 131 -3.49 -5.90 1.32
N LEU A 132 -3.99 -4.69 1.55
CA LEU A 132 -4.44 -4.24 2.87
C LEU A 132 -5.95 -4.10 2.85
N THR A 133 -6.61 -4.77 3.78
CA THR A 133 -8.05 -4.67 3.99
C THR A 133 -8.26 -3.78 5.23
N PRO A 134 -9.04 -2.69 5.16
CA PRO A 134 -9.51 -2.07 6.40
C PRO A 134 -10.38 -3.09 7.17
N PRO A 135 -10.46 -3.01 8.51
CA PRO A 135 -11.28 -3.93 9.27
C PRO A 135 -12.73 -3.74 8.81
N LEU A 136 -13.28 -4.78 8.19
CA LEU A 136 -14.71 -4.94 7.95
C LEU A 136 -15.41 -4.98 9.32
N ARG A 137 -15.81 -3.82 9.83
CA ARG A 137 -16.96 -3.75 10.73
C ARG A 137 -18.21 -3.73 9.87
N LEU A 138 -18.64 -4.93 9.48
CA LEU A 138 -20.04 -5.19 9.19
C LEU A 138 -20.42 -6.41 10.02
N LEU A 139 -21.25 -6.17 11.03
CA LEU A 139 -22.57 -6.79 11.19
C LEU A 139 -23.19 -6.23 12.48
N ASN A 140 -24.30 -5.51 12.28
CA ASN A 140 -25.41 -5.16 13.18
C ASN A 140 -25.15 -4.84 14.64
#